data_AF-A0AA36JFE4-F1
#
_entry.id   AF-A0AA36JFE4-F1
#
_cell.length_a   1.000
_cell.length_b   1.000
_cell.length_c   1.000
_cell.angle_alpha   90.00
_cell.angle_beta   90.00
_cell.angle_gamma   90.00
#
_symmetry.space_group_name_H-M   'P 1'
#
loop_
_entity.id
_entity.type
_entity.pdbx_description
1 polymer ?
#
loop_
_entity_poly.entity_id
_entity_poly.type
_entity_poly.pdbx_seq_one_letter_code
_entity_poly.pdbx_strand_id
1 'polypeptide(L)'
;MLVSPGHAEMNSMDDEVPELPAFLASLGGGDLLDAAAQAALKGAPPGVPPALWASMCKKRLEDIHESYRLSQAEKEQHLQKRIFEVPGRGKRLLTLQEDPTGRFAGSCGSGAVLWPAAKALIEHLDGEVAKSCLNCRAVELGAGVGAVGLFLALFKGCEVLLTESPEQLPLLMRNVAENSPEGLDLQVAPLKWGDEEALEHIAALGKFDLVVGSDVTYRPDCLGNLDRAS
;
A
#
# COMPACT_ATOMS: atom_id res chain seq x y z
N MET A 1 -3.76 -13.73 -8.44
CA MET A 1 -3.20 -14.81 -7.59
C MET A 1 -3.60 -14.46 -6.16
N LEU A 2 -4.53 -15.19 -5.55
CA LEU A 2 -4.94 -14.98 -4.16
C LEU A 2 -3.85 -15.55 -3.24
N VAL A 3 -3.28 -14.71 -2.37
CA VAL A 3 -2.22 -15.15 -1.44
C VAL A 3 -2.85 -15.35 -0.07
N SER A 4 -3.18 -16.60 0.28
CA SER A 4 -3.52 -16.95 1.66
C SER A 4 -2.26 -16.86 2.54
N PRO A 5 -2.37 -16.48 3.82
CA PRO A 5 -1.21 -16.33 4.70
C PRO A 5 -0.67 -17.72 5.07
N GLY A 6 0.27 -18.21 4.28
CA GLY A 6 0.95 -19.49 4.50
C GLY A 6 1.88 -19.83 3.34
N HIS A 7 3.16 -19.47 3.51
CA HIS A 7 4.32 -19.86 2.69
C HIS A 7 4.24 -19.49 1.19
N ALA A 8 4.83 -18.34 0.83
CA ALA A 8 5.17 -18.01 -0.55
C ALA A 8 6.70 -18.10 -0.73
N GLU A 9 7.18 -19.16 -1.40
CA GLU A 9 8.48 -19.16 -2.06
C GLU A 9 8.32 -18.47 -3.42
N MET A 10 8.99 -17.34 -3.62
CA MET A 10 9.08 -16.66 -4.91
C MET A 10 10.24 -17.27 -5.72
N ASN A 11 9.93 -17.88 -6.87
CA ASN A 11 10.93 -18.15 -7.90
C ASN A 11 11.06 -16.93 -8.81
N SER A 12 12.28 -16.42 -8.96
CA SER A 12 12.65 -15.36 -9.91
C SER A 12 12.75 -15.91 -11.33
N MET A 13 12.20 -15.18 -12.29
CA MET A 13 12.56 -15.26 -13.70
C MET A 13 13.49 -14.08 -13.98
N ASP A 14 14.79 -14.38 -14.01
CA ASP A 14 15.87 -13.45 -14.33
C ASP A 14 16.08 -13.42 -15.85
N ASP A 15 15.66 -12.33 -16.50
CA ASP A 15 16.22 -11.91 -17.78
C ASP A 15 17.19 -10.73 -17.52
N GLU A 16 18.40 -10.85 -18.07
CA GLU A 16 19.62 -10.09 -17.78
C GLU A 16 19.46 -8.55 -17.85
N VAL A 17 19.08 -7.95 -16.73
CA VAL A 17 19.47 -6.58 -16.38
C VAL A 17 20.50 -6.70 -15.25
N PRO A 18 21.70 -6.11 -15.37
CA PRO A 18 22.65 -6.13 -14.26
C PRO A 18 21.95 -5.59 -13.02
N GLU A 19 21.91 -6.37 -11.95
CA GLU A 19 21.30 -5.97 -10.69
C GLU A 19 21.84 -4.58 -10.31
N LEU A 20 20.94 -3.58 -10.30
CA LEU A 20 21.24 -2.20 -9.92
C LEU A 20 22.14 -2.12 -8.65
N PRO A 21 21.91 -2.97 -7.62
CA PRO A 21 22.79 -3.08 -6.45
C PRO A 21 24.26 -3.42 -6.76
N ALA A 22 24.53 -4.35 -7.68
CA ALA A 22 25.90 -4.76 -8.03
C ALA A 22 26.63 -3.68 -8.85
N PHE A 23 25.91 -2.99 -9.73
CA PHE A 23 26.43 -1.84 -10.47
C PHE A 23 26.78 -0.67 -9.54
N LEU A 24 25.88 -0.33 -8.60
CA LEU A 24 26.08 0.74 -7.62
C LEU A 24 27.16 0.41 -6.58
N ALA A 25 27.35 -0.86 -6.20
CA ALA A 25 28.39 -1.28 -5.28
C ALA A 25 29.81 -1.24 -5.89
N SER A 26 29.93 -1.34 -7.22
CA SER A 26 31.22 -1.31 -7.92
C SER A 26 31.82 0.10 -8.11
N LEU A 27 31.07 1.15 -7.76
CA LEU A 27 31.40 2.54 -8.09
C LEU A 27 31.45 3.39 -6.81
N GLY A 28 32.64 3.89 -6.45
CA GLY A 28 32.90 4.63 -5.21
C GLY A 28 31.90 5.78 -4.94
N GLY A 29 31.35 5.80 -3.71
CA GLY A 29 30.09 6.44 -3.34
C GLY A 29 30.04 7.98 -3.21
N GLY A 30 30.70 8.74 -4.09
CA GLY A 30 30.61 10.21 -4.10
C GLY A 30 30.28 10.78 -5.49
N ASP A 31 31.15 10.52 -6.46
CA ASP A 31 31.06 11.12 -7.80
C ASP A 31 29.84 10.64 -8.62
N LEU A 32 29.30 9.46 -8.30
CA LEU A 32 28.20 8.86 -9.07
C LEU A 32 26.82 9.47 -8.76
N LEU A 33 26.56 9.84 -7.50
CA LEU A 33 25.31 10.51 -7.12
C LEU A 33 25.22 11.88 -7.77
N ASP A 34 26.33 12.60 -7.86
CA ASP A 34 26.41 13.89 -8.53
C ASP A 34 26.28 13.73 -10.05
N ALA A 35 26.88 12.70 -10.66
CA ALA A 35 26.72 12.41 -12.09
C ALA A 35 25.28 11.99 -12.45
N ALA A 36 24.63 11.16 -11.63
CA ALA A 36 23.24 10.73 -11.82
C ALA A 36 22.24 11.89 -11.59
N ALA A 37 22.47 12.74 -10.59
CA ALA A 37 21.69 13.95 -10.37
C ALA A 37 21.88 14.95 -11.53
N GLN A 38 23.08 15.07 -12.09
CA GLN A 38 23.32 15.88 -13.29
C GLN A 38 22.66 15.31 -14.54
N ALA A 39 22.63 13.99 -14.72
CA ALA A 39 21.91 13.36 -15.82
C ALA A 39 20.39 13.60 -15.73
N ALA A 40 19.84 13.61 -14.51
CA ALA A 40 18.43 13.87 -14.25
C ALA A 40 17.99 15.32 -14.57
N LEU A 41 18.92 16.29 -14.63
CA LEU A 41 18.62 17.68 -15.03
C LEU A 41 17.95 17.78 -16.41
N LYS A 42 18.19 16.84 -17.32
CA LYS A 42 17.57 16.79 -18.64
C LYS A 42 16.05 16.56 -18.60
N GLY A 43 15.50 16.12 -17.45
CA GLY A 43 14.07 15.86 -17.23
C GLY A 43 13.39 16.82 -16.24
N ALA A 44 13.99 17.98 -15.95
CA ALA A 44 13.41 18.94 -15.01
C ALA A 44 12.01 19.40 -15.47
N PRO A 45 10.99 19.38 -14.59
CA PRO A 45 9.66 19.88 -14.94
C PRO A 45 9.68 21.38 -15.29
N PRO A 46 8.79 21.85 -16.18
CA PRO A 46 8.66 23.27 -16.49
C PRO A 46 8.45 24.11 -15.22
N GLY A 47 9.23 25.18 -15.06
CA GLY A 47 9.12 26.09 -13.91
C GLY A 47 9.88 25.67 -12.64
N VAL A 48 10.55 24.51 -12.64
CA VAL A 48 11.40 24.09 -11.51
C VAL A 48 12.85 24.54 -11.74
N PRO A 49 13.47 25.30 -10.82
CA PRO A 49 14.87 25.70 -10.95
C PRO A 49 15.82 24.50 -11.04
N PRO A 50 16.81 24.50 -11.98
CA PRO A 50 17.73 23.37 -12.16
C PRO A 50 18.45 22.93 -10.89
N ALA A 51 18.91 23.87 -10.06
CA ALA A 51 19.60 23.56 -8.81
C ALA A 51 18.69 22.87 -7.77
N LEU A 52 17.40 23.26 -7.72
CA LEU A 52 16.42 22.63 -6.86
C LEU A 52 16.12 21.21 -7.35
N TRP A 53 15.93 21.04 -8.66
CA TRP A 53 15.71 19.73 -9.27
C TRP A 53 16.88 18.76 -9.03
N ALA A 54 18.12 19.22 -9.26
CA ALA A 54 19.32 18.42 -8.98
C ALA A 54 19.41 18.01 -7.49
N SER A 55 19.08 18.93 -6.57
CA SER A 55 19.06 18.63 -5.13
C SER A 55 17.99 17.59 -4.77
N MET A 56 16.80 17.67 -5.39
CA MET A 56 15.73 16.69 -5.20
C MET A 56 16.11 15.31 -5.76
N CYS A 57 16.70 15.26 -6.96
CA CYS A 57 17.18 14.01 -7.56
C CYS A 57 18.28 13.36 -6.72
N LYS A 58 19.25 14.15 -6.25
CA LYS A 58 20.32 13.67 -5.38
C LYS A 58 19.75 13.08 -4.09
N LYS A 59 18.86 13.83 -3.40
CA LYS A 59 18.20 13.34 -2.19
C LYS A 59 17.39 12.07 -2.44
N ARG A 60 16.61 11.99 -3.53
CA ARG A 60 15.86 10.79 -3.90
C ARG A 60 16.79 9.58 -4.12
N LEU A 61 17.92 9.79 -4.80
CA LEU A 61 18.91 8.73 -5.05
C LEU A 61 19.59 8.28 -3.75
N GLU A 62 19.91 9.22 -2.85
CA GLU A 62 20.42 8.91 -1.51
C GLU A 62 19.40 8.11 -0.70
N ASP A 63 18.13 8.51 -0.69
CA ASP A 63 17.04 7.82 0.00
C ASP A 63 16.85 6.38 -0.56
N ILE A 64 16.90 6.23 -1.89
CA ILE A 64 16.86 4.92 -2.56
C ILE A 64 18.06 4.08 -2.11
N HIS A 65 19.27 4.61 -2.22
CA HIS A 65 20.50 3.91 -1.88
C HIS A 65 20.55 3.49 -0.40
N GLU A 66 20.08 4.35 0.50
CA GLU A 66 19.96 4.05 1.93
C GLU A 66 18.92 2.93 2.14
N SER A 67 17.74 3.02 1.49
CA SER A 67 16.70 1.99 1.59
C SER A 67 17.16 0.61 1.10
N TYR A 68 18.00 0.54 0.07
CA TYR A 68 18.58 -0.73 -0.41
C TYR A 68 19.67 -1.29 0.50
N ARG A 69 20.27 -0.48 1.38
CA ARG A 69 21.25 -0.95 2.37
C ARG A 69 20.61 -1.51 3.64
N LEU A 70 19.41 -1.05 3.99
CA LEU A 70 18.74 -1.49 5.21
C LEU A 70 18.29 -2.95 5.09
N SER A 71 18.63 -3.76 6.08
CA SER A 71 18.03 -5.07 6.30
C SER A 71 16.53 -4.95 6.58
N GLN A 72 15.78 -6.04 6.41
CA GLN A 72 14.35 -6.07 6.75
C GLN A 72 14.11 -5.68 8.22
N ALA A 73 14.93 -6.16 9.15
CA ALA A 73 14.82 -5.82 10.56
C ALA A 73 15.02 -4.31 10.83
N GLU A 74 15.92 -3.65 10.11
CA GLU A 74 16.12 -2.20 10.23
C GLU A 74 14.96 -1.41 9.61
N LYS A 75 14.41 -1.87 8.48
CA LYS A 75 13.21 -1.28 7.86
C LYS A 75 12.01 -1.34 8.82
N GLU A 76 11.86 -2.44 9.52
CA GLU A 76 10.80 -2.62 10.51
C GLU A 76 10.89 -1.67 11.71
N GLN A 77 12.09 -1.21 12.09
CA GLN A 77 12.26 -0.24 13.18
C GLN A 77 11.64 1.14 12.88
N HIS A 78 11.35 1.41 11.60
CA HIS A 78 10.69 2.63 11.17
C HIS A 78 9.17 2.56 11.20
N LEU A 79 8.60 1.37 11.44
CA LEU A 79 7.16 1.21 11.60
C LEU A 79 6.68 1.79 12.92
N GLN A 80 5.51 2.43 12.86
CA GLN A 80 4.85 3.01 14.01
C GLN A 80 3.59 2.22 14.32
N LYS A 81 3.56 1.63 15.52
CA LYS A 81 2.36 0.93 16.01
C LYS A 81 1.32 1.95 16.43
N ARG A 82 0.11 1.80 15.91
CA ARG A 82 -1.06 2.61 16.22
C ARG A 82 -2.20 1.73 16.72
N ILE A 83 -2.73 2.07 17.90
CA ILE A 83 -4.00 1.52 18.37
C ILE A 83 -5.10 2.47 17.91
N PHE A 84 -5.96 2.00 17.03
CA PHE A 84 -7.10 2.75 16.53
C PHE A 84 -8.37 2.28 17.23
N GLU A 85 -9.01 3.18 17.96
CA GLU A 85 -10.33 2.95 18.55
C GLU A 85 -11.40 3.18 17.48
N VAL A 86 -12.06 2.11 17.08
CA VAL A 86 -13.10 2.14 16.05
C VAL A 86 -14.36 2.78 16.64
N PRO A 87 -14.83 3.90 16.07
CA PRO A 87 -16.00 4.63 16.58
C PRO A 87 -17.24 3.75 16.68
N GLY A 88 -18.03 3.89 17.75
CA GLY A 88 -19.38 3.33 17.96
C GLY A 88 -19.49 2.41 19.20
N ARG A 89 -20.43 1.44 19.23
CA ARG A 89 -20.78 0.74 20.49
C ARG A 89 -19.80 -0.39 20.85
N GLY A 90 -19.36 -0.39 22.10
CA GLY A 90 -18.49 -1.42 22.67
C GLY A 90 -17.01 -1.12 22.41
N LYS A 91 -16.12 -1.87 23.08
CA LYS A 91 -14.68 -1.71 22.90
C LYS A 91 -14.25 -2.40 21.60
N ARG A 92 -13.95 -1.61 20.58
CA ARG A 92 -13.48 -2.07 19.26
C ARG A 92 -12.14 -1.44 18.95
N LEU A 93 -11.11 -2.27 18.83
CA LEU A 93 -9.74 -1.81 18.62
C LEU A 93 -9.15 -2.49 17.39
N LEU A 94 -8.47 -1.72 16.56
CA LEU A 94 -7.56 -2.21 15.54
C LEU A 94 -6.14 -1.84 15.91
N THR A 95 -5.21 -2.76 15.66
CA THR A 95 -3.79 -2.55 15.86
C THR A 95 -3.12 -2.44 14.50
N LEU A 96 -2.74 -1.23 14.10
CA LEU A 96 -2.18 -0.95 12.78
C LEU A 96 -0.70 -0.62 12.90
N GLN A 97 0.09 -1.06 11.93
CA GLN A 97 1.43 -0.57 11.65
C GLN A 97 1.32 0.50 10.56
N GLU A 98 1.96 1.64 10.80
CA GLU A 98 2.07 2.75 9.87
C GLU A 98 3.54 2.92 9.45
N ASP A 99 3.79 3.26 8.19
CA ASP A 99 5.11 3.63 7.66
C ASP A 99 5.11 5.08 7.14
N PRO A 100 5.06 6.08 8.04
CA PRO A 100 5.01 7.50 7.63
C PRO A 100 6.27 7.93 6.87
N THR A 101 7.36 7.18 6.98
CA THR A 101 8.64 7.48 6.33
C THR A 101 8.81 6.81 4.97
N GLY A 102 7.97 5.83 4.63
CA GLY A 102 8.09 5.02 3.41
C GLY A 102 9.33 4.10 3.39
N ARG A 103 9.99 3.87 4.54
CA ARG A 103 11.23 3.10 4.63
C ARG A 103 11.01 1.59 4.60
N PHE A 104 9.81 1.14 4.96
CA PHE A 104 9.42 -0.26 4.95
C PHE A 104 8.80 -0.66 3.61
N ALA A 105 7.74 0.02 3.19
CA ALA A 105 6.97 -0.36 2.01
C ALA A 105 7.36 0.41 0.73
N GLY A 106 8.40 1.24 0.77
CA GLY A 106 8.98 1.90 -0.40
C GLY A 106 8.12 2.99 -1.06
N SER A 107 6.88 3.21 -0.59
CA SER A 107 6.06 4.36 -1.00
C SER A 107 6.06 5.43 0.09
N CYS A 108 6.31 6.67 -0.32
CA CYS A 108 6.25 7.80 0.59
C CYS A 108 4.78 8.13 0.91
N GLY A 109 4.33 7.70 2.10
CA GLY A 109 3.27 8.32 2.91
C GLY A 109 1.82 8.25 2.44
N SER A 110 1.52 7.87 1.18
CA SER A 110 0.12 7.90 0.71
C SER A 110 -0.69 6.65 1.04
N GLY A 111 -0.11 5.44 0.98
CA GLY A 111 -0.78 4.20 1.38
C GLY A 111 -0.44 3.70 2.80
N ALA A 112 0.45 4.40 3.50
CA ALA A 112 1.16 3.82 4.65
C ALA A 112 0.70 4.34 6.03
N VAL A 113 -0.33 5.18 6.10
CA VAL A 113 -0.85 5.76 7.35
C VAL A 113 -2.38 5.71 7.38
N LEU A 114 -2.98 5.74 8.56
CA LEU A 114 -4.43 5.84 8.71
C LEU A 114 -4.91 7.28 8.47
N TRP A 115 -5.55 7.47 7.32
CA TRP A 115 -6.09 8.76 6.87
C TRP A 115 -7.39 9.17 7.59
N PRO A 116 -7.67 10.48 7.73
CA PRO A 116 -8.97 10.99 8.18
C PRO A 116 -10.17 10.45 7.38
N ALA A 117 -10.04 10.29 6.07
CA ALA A 117 -11.11 9.79 5.21
C ALA A 117 -11.53 8.35 5.57
N ALA A 118 -10.58 7.46 5.87
CA ALA A 118 -10.86 6.09 6.32
C ALA A 118 -11.69 6.08 7.62
N LYS A 119 -11.34 6.96 8.57
CA LYS A 119 -12.09 7.11 9.83
C LYS A 119 -13.52 7.57 9.60
N ALA A 120 -13.72 8.59 8.77
CA ALA A 120 -15.05 9.09 8.42
C ALA A 120 -15.90 8.02 7.70
N LEU A 121 -15.27 7.24 6.80
CA LEU A 121 -15.94 6.15 6.10
C LEU A 121 -16.37 5.04 7.07
N ILE A 122 -15.51 4.66 8.03
CA ILE A 122 -15.84 3.69 9.07
C ILE A 122 -17.03 4.16 9.92
N GLU A 123 -17.07 5.45 10.31
CA GLU A 123 -18.20 6.02 11.05
C GLU A 123 -19.52 5.92 10.26
N HIS A 124 -19.47 6.22 8.97
CA HIS A 124 -20.64 6.11 8.10
C HIS A 124 -21.10 4.65 7.95
N LEU A 125 -20.18 3.75 7.61
CA LEU A 125 -20.46 2.32 7.44
C LEU A 125 -20.89 1.64 8.75
N ASP A 126 -20.55 2.21 9.92
CA ASP A 126 -21.04 1.65 11.19
C ASP A 126 -22.55 1.76 11.36
N GLY A 127 -23.16 2.81 10.78
CA GLY A 127 -24.61 3.01 10.75
C GLY A 127 -25.30 2.26 9.62
N GLU A 128 -24.70 2.24 8.43
CA GLU A 128 -25.33 1.69 7.21
C GLU A 128 -25.21 0.17 7.10
N VAL A 129 -24.04 -0.39 7.43
CA VAL A 129 -23.82 -1.84 7.31
C VAL A 129 -24.35 -2.53 8.56
N ALA A 130 -25.32 -3.42 8.34
CA ALA A 130 -25.92 -4.23 9.39
C ALA A 130 -24.87 -5.05 10.15
N LYS A 131 -25.08 -5.22 11.46
CA LYS A 131 -24.24 -6.12 12.27
C LYS A 131 -24.47 -7.57 11.83
N SER A 132 -23.39 -8.34 11.72
CA SER A 132 -23.42 -9.74 11.30
C SER A 132 -23.96 -9.95 9.88
N CYS A 133 -23.41 -9.18 8.94
CA CYS A 133 -23.71 -9.30 7.53
C CYS A 133 -22.96 -10.49 6.90
N LEU A 134 -23.27 -11.70 7.36
CA LEU A 134 -22.58 -12.96 7.04
C LEU A 134 -22.63 -13.36 5.56
N ASN A 135 -23.39 -12.64 4.73
CA ASN A 135 -23.52 -12.85 3.29
C ASN A 135 -23.17 -11.59 2.48
N CYS A 136 -22.40 -10.65 3.06
CA CYS A 136 -21.90 -9.49 2.32
C CYS A 136 -20.45 -9.70 1.95
N ARG A 137 -20.18 -9.70 0.64
CA ARG A 137 -18.83 -9.70 0.08
C ARG A 137 -18.43 -8.27 -0.23
N ALA A 138 -17.38 -7.79 0.42
CA ALA A 138 -16.85 -6.45 0.21
C ALA A 138 -15.48 -6.50 -0.46
N VAL A 139 -15.21 -5.52 -1.31
CA VAL A 139 -13.86 -5.24 -1.81
C VAL A 139 -13.46 -3.82 -1.43
N GLU A 140 -12.25 -3.68 -0.88
CA GLU A 140 -11.64 -2.39 -0.64
C GLU A 140 -10.59 -2.11 -1.71
N LEU A 141 -10.77 -1.02 -2.45
CA LEU A 141 -9.84 -0.50 -3.44
C LEU A 141 -8.90 0.51 -2.78
N GLY A 142 -7.60 0.32 -2.92
CA GLY A 142 -6.62 1.23 -2.32
C GLY A 142 -6.64 1.16 -0.78
N ALA A 143 -6.57 -0.05 -0.22
CA ALA A 143 -6.76 -0.30 1.20
C ALA A 143 -5.71 0.36 2.11
N GLY A 144 -4.53 0.68 1.59
CA GLY A 144 -3.42 1.24 2.38
C GLY A 144 -3.09 0.39 3.62
N VAL A 145 -3.34 0.92 4.82
CA VAL A 145 -3.14 0.18 6.09
C VAL A 145 -4.24 -0.85 6.40
N GLY A 146 -5.32 -0.88 5.61
CA GLY A 146 -6.40 -1.88 5.70
C GLY A 146 -7.51 -1.59 6.70
N ALA A 147 -7.60 -0.35 7.22
CA ALA A 147 -8.47 -0.04 8.35
C ALA A 147 -9.97 -0.26 8.06
N VAL A 148 -10.46 0.07 6.86
CA VAL A 148 -11.89 -0.03 6.52
C VAL A 148 -12.29 -1.49 6.33
N GLY A 149 -11.53 -2.25 5.55
CA GLY A 149 -11.82 -3.66 5.32
C GLY A 149 -11.61 -4.52 6.55
N LEU A 150 -10.60 -4.23 7.39
CA LEU A 150 -10.48 -4.84 8.73
C LEU A 150 -11.72 -4.58 9.58
N PHE A 151 -12.24 -3.35 9.55
CA PHE A 151 -13.46 -3.01 10.26
C PHE A 151 -14.67 -3.81 9.76
N LEU A 152 -14.84 -3.93 8.44
CA LEU A 152 -15.91 -4.70 7.81
C LEU A 152 -15.82 -6.20 8.17
N ALA A 153 -14.62 -6.78 8.10
CA ALA A 153 -14.41 -8.18 8.45
C ALA A 153 -14.70 -8.43 9.95
N LEU A 154 -14.05 -7.67 10.84
CA LEU A 154 -14.05 -7.94 12.27
C LEU A 154 -15.34 -7.54 12.99
N PHE A 155 -15.95 -6.43 12.61
CA PHE A 155 -17.07 -5.85 13.36
C PHE A 155 -18.39 -5.92 12.62
N LYS A 156 -18.37 -6.20 11.30
CA LYS A 156 -19.57 -6.41 10.50
C LYS A 156 -19.74 -7.85 10.03
N GLY A 157 -18.68 -8.66 10.00
CA GLY A 157 -18.73 -10.07 9.60
C GLY A 157 -18.86 -10.26 8.09
N CYS A 158 -18.35 -9.31 7.30
CA CYS A 158 -18.30 -9.41 5.85
C CYS A 158 -17.14 -10.35 5.42
N GLU A 159 -17.29 -11.01 4.27
CA GLU A 159 -16.16 -11.55 3.51
C GLU A 159 -15.47 -10.39 2.81
N VAL A 160 -14.17 -10.17 3.03
CA VAL A 160 -13.50 -8.96 2.55
C VAL A 160 -12.28 -9.29 1.71
N LEU A 161 -12.21 -8.70 0.51
CA LEU A 161 -11.01 -8.62 -0.30
C LEU A 161 -10.38 -7.23 -0.16
N LEU A 162 -9.19 -7.14 0.42
CA LEU A 162 -8.39 -5.94 0.48
C LEU A 162 -7.49 -5.87 -0.76
N THR A 163 -7.53 -4.77 -1.49
CA THR A 163 -6.68 -4.58 -2.67
C THR A 163 -5.81 -3.34 -2.53
N GLU A 164 -4.56 -3.47 -2.94
CA GLU A 164 -3.59 -2.38 -2.86
C GLU A 164 -2.43 -2.62 -3.83
N SER A 165 -1.66 -1.58 -4.13
CA SER A 165 -0.46 -1.65 -4.96
C SER A 165 0.55 -2.69 -4.43
N PRO A 166 1.24 -3.43 -5.33
CA PRO A 166 2.19 -4.48 -4.94
C PRO A 166 3.22 -4.05 -3.89
N GLU A 167 3.72 -2.81 -4.01
CA GLU A 167 4.70 -2.22 -3.10
C GLU A 167 4.17 -2.05 -1.66
N GLN A 168 2.87 -1.90 -1.47
CA GLN A 168 2.24 -1.68 -0.16
C GLN A 168 1.70 -2.96 0.48
N LEU A 169 1.58 -4.06 -0.28
CA LEU A 169 1.09 -5.34 0.25
C LEU A 169 1.81 -5.84 1.51
N PRO A 170 3.16 -5.72 1.65
CA PRO A 170 3.83 -6.19 2.86
C PRO A 170 3.31 -5.51 4.15
N LEU A 171 3.00 -4.22 4.09
CA LEU A 171 2.46 -3.48 5.23
C LEU A 171 1.01 -3.89 5.51
N LEU A 172 0.19 -3.97 4.47
CA LEU A 172 -1.20 -4.38 4.56
C LEU A 172 -1.34 -5.80 5.13
N MET A 173 -0.58 -6.76 4.62
CA MET A 173 -0.58 -8.15 5.12
C MET A 173 -0.16 -8.23 6.59
N ARG A 174 0.78 -7.38 7.02
CA ARG A 174 1.18 -7.30 8.43
C ARG A 174 0.03 -6.83 9.32
N ASN A 175 -0.71 -5.82 8.86
CA ASN A 175 -1.90 -5.33 9.58
C ASN A 175 -3.01 -6.36 9.60
N VAL A 176 -3.21 -7.11 8.51
CA VAL A 176 -4.14 -8.25 8.49
C VAL A 176 -3.74 -9.29 9.53
N ALA A 177 -2.47 -9.71 9.55
CA ALA A 177 -1.98 -10.70 10.50
C ALA A 177 -2.11 -10.25 11.98
N GLU A 178 -1.88 -8.97 12.27
CA GLU A 178 -1.99 -8.42 13.63
C GLU A 178 -3.44 -8.40 14.15
N ASN A 179 -4.43 -8.36 13.25
CA ASN A 179 -5.84 -8.20 13.61
C ASN A 179 -6.72 -9.40 13.28
N SER A 180 -6.22 -10.40 12.54
CA SER A 180 -7.02 -11.54 12.08
C SER A 180 -6.94 -12.72 13.06
N PRO A 181 -7.93 -12.93 13.95
CA PRO A 181 -8.11 -14.20 14.62
C PRO A 181 -8.34 -15.34 13.61
N GLU A 182 -8.09 -16.58 14.04
CA GLU A 182 -8.35 -17.77 13.23
C GLU A 182 -9.82 -17.80 12.75
N GLY A 183 -10.03 -17.98 11.43
CA GLY A 183 -11.36 -18.20 10.84
C GLY A 183 -12.07 -16.98 10.24
N LEU A 184 -11.40 -15.84 10.07
CA LEU A 184 -11.95 -14.72 9.28
C LEU A 184 -11.72 -14.92 7.78
N ASP A 185 -12.75 -14.62 6.98
CA ASP A 185 -12.65 -14.60 5.52
C ASP A 185 -12.19 -13.21 5.05
N LEU A 186 -10.87 -13.01 5.16
CA LEU A 186 -10.18 -11.77 4.81
C LEU A 186 -8.99 -12.10 3.91
N GLN A 187 -9.03 -11.59 2.68
CA GLN A 187 -8.04 -11.87 1.65
C GLN A 187 -7.35 -10.58 1.20
N VAL A 188 -6.11 -10.70 0.73
CA VAL A 188 -5.32 -9.59 0.21
C VAL A 188 -4.90 -9.89 -1.23
N ALA A 189 -5.06 -8.93 -2.13
CA ALA A 189 -4.63 -9.06 -3.53
C ALA A 189 -3.96 -7.78 -4.06
N PRO A 190 -2.98 -7.90 -4.98
CA PRO A 190 -2.42 -6.75 -5.69
C PRO A 190 -3.45 -6.12 -6.63
N LEU A 191 -3.56 -4.79 -6.60
CA LEU A 191 -4.24 -4.00 -7.62
C LEU A 191 -3.50 -2.68 -7.80
N LYS A 192 -2.92 -2.49 -8.98
CA LYS A 192 -2.38 -1.20 -9.41
C LYS A 192 -3.44 -0.50 -10.27
N TRP A 193 -3.74 0.76 -9.96
CA TRP A 193 -4.69 1.54 -10.76
C TRP A 193 -4.28 1.60 -12.24
N GLY A 194 -5.23 1.32 -13.13
CA GLY A 194 -5.01 1.27 -14.58
C GLY A 194 -4.44 -0.06 -15.09
N ASP A 195 -4.23 -1.04 -14.21
CA ASP A 195 -3.91 -2.42 -14.59
C ASP A 195 -5.20 -3.17 -14.93
N GLU A 196 -5.50 -3.31 -16.22
CA GLU A 196 -6.71 -3.96 -16.70
C GLU A 196 -6.72 -5.47 -16.40
N GLU A 197 -5.57 -6.13 -16.43
CA GLU A 197 -5.44 -7.56 -16.13
C GLU A 197 -5.72 -7.83 -14.64
N ALA A 198 -5.16 -7.01 -13.75
CA ALA A 198 -5.44 -7.13 -12.31
C ALA A 198 -6.92 -6.89 -11.99
N LEU A 199 -7.56 -5.94 -12.69
CA LEU A 199 -8.99 -5.66 -12.52
C LEU A 199 -9.86 -6.83 -13.02
N GLU A 200 -9.55 -7.40 -14.19
CA GLU A 200 -10.21 -8.60 -14.71
C GLU A 200 -10.07 -9.78 -13.75
N HIS A 201 -8.89 -9.95 -13.16
CA HIS A 201 -8.67 -11.00 -12.17
C HIS A 201 -9.56 -10.83 -10.93
N ILE A 202 -9.68 -9.61 -10.40
CA ILE A 202 -10.55 -9.31 -9.26
C ILE A 202 -12.03 -9.51 -9.63
N ALA A 203 -12.43 -9.07 -10.83
CA ALA A 203 -13.80 -9.28 -11.32
C ALA A 203 -14.14 -10.78 -11.48
N ALA A 204 -13.16 -11.61 -11.83
CA ALA A 204 -13.33 -13.06 -11.94
C ALA A 204 -13.53 -13.77 -10.58
N LEU A 205 -13.24 -13.11 -9.44
CA LEU A 205 -13.51 -13.63 -8.09
C LEU A 205 -15.00 -13.60 -7.72
N GLY A 206 -15.85 -13.09 -8.61
CA GLY A 206 -17.29 -13.02 -8.46
C GLY A 206 -17.78 -11.62 -8.10
N LYS A 207 -19.07 -11.55 -7.73
CA LYS A 207 -19.70 -10.27 -7.38
C LYS A 207 -19.37 -9.86 -5.95
N PHE A 208 -19.22 -8.55 -5.76
CA PHE A 208 -19.16 -7.90 -4.47
C PHE A 208 -20.46 -7.13 -4.23
N ASP A 209 -20.98 -7.22 -3.02
CA ASP A 209 -22.16 -6.46 -2.57
C ASP A 209 -21.79 -5.03 -2.19
N LEU A 210 -20.52 -4.83 -1.81
CA LEU A 210 -19.99 -3.55 -1.38
C LEU A 210 -18.60 -3.30 -1.99
N VAL A 211 -18.44 -2.17 -2.67
CA VAL A 211 -17.15 -1.66 -3.14
C VAL A 211 -16.85 -0.39 -2.34
N VAL A 212 -15.71 -0.36 -1.65
CA VAL A 212 -15.28 0.80 -0.86
C VAL A 212 -13.87 1.24 -1.25
N GLY A 213 -13.59 2.52 -1.03
CA GLY A 213 -12.25 3.08 -1.13
C GLY A 213 -12.24 4.42 -0.39
N SER A 214 -11.25 4.64 0.47
CA SER A 214 -11.10 5.91 1.19
C SER A 214 -9.87 6.64 0.70
N ASP A 215 -10.06 7.88 0.23
CA ASP A 215 -8.99 8.74 -0.28
C ASP A 215 -8.27 8.18 -1.53
N VAL A 216 -9.00 7.46 -2.39
CA VAL A 216 -8.46 6.85 -3.62
C VAL A 216 -8.27 7.84 -4.78
N THR A 217 -8.79 9.06 -4.65
CA THR A 217 -8.80 10.11 -5.70
C THR A 217 -7.69 11.15 -5.55
N TYR A 218 -6.78 10.97 -4.60
CA TYR A 218 -5.73 11.95 -4.28
C TYR A 218 -4.71 12.17 -5.42
N ARG A 219 -4.62 11.23 -6.37
CA ARG A 219 -3.83 11.39 -7.61
C ARG A 219 -4.76 11.72 -8.78
N PRO A 220 -4.66 12.93 -9.36
CA PRO A 220 -5.46 13.32 -10.52
C PRO A 220 -5.35 12.33 -11.69
N ASP A 221 -4.18 11.72 -11.88
CA ASP A 221 -3.90 10.74 -12.94
C ASP A 221 -4.67 9.41 -12.75
N CYS A 222 -5.18 9.14 -11.56
CA CYS A 222 -5.94 7.93 -11.26
C CYS A 222 -7.45 8.11 -11.42
N LEU A 223 -7.95 9.35 -11.55
CA LEU A 223 -9.38 9.65 -11.61
C LEU A 223 -10.09 8.99 -12.80
N GLY A 224 -9.43 8.96 -13.98
CA GLY A 224 -10.02 8.33 -15.18
C GLY A 224 -10.15 6.81 -15.10
N ASN A 225 -9.47 6.17 -14.14
CA ASN A 225 -9.48 4.71 -13.97
C ASN A 225 -10.44 4.25 -12.86
N LEU A 226 -10.93 5.17 -12.01
CA LEU A 226 -11.85 4.85 -10.92
C LEU A 226 -13.25 4.48 -11.44
N ASP A 227 -13.73 5.20 -12.47
CA ASP A 227 -15.05 4.99 -13.09
C ASP A 227 -15.19 3.60 -13.76
N ARG A 228 -14.08 2.91 -14.02
CA ARG A 228 -14.08 1.56 -14.62
C ARG A 228 -14.11 0.44 -13.58
N ALA A 229 -13.88 0.77 -12.30
CA ALA A 229 -13.83 -0.19 -11.20
C ALA A 229 -15.15 -0.23 -10.39
N SER A 230 -16.11 0.65 -10.69
CA SER A 230 -17.42 0.79 -10.04
C SER A 230 -18.55 0.12 -10.80
#